data_AF-A0A7J8B1Z7-F1
#
_entry.id   AF-A0A7J8B1Z7-F1
#
_cell.length_a   1.000
_cell.length_b   1.000
_cell.length_c   1.000
_cell.angle_alpha   90.00
_cell.angle_beta   90.00
_cell.angle_gamma   90.00
#
_symmetry.space_group_name_H-M   'P 1'
#
loop_
_entity.id
_entity.type
_entity.pdbx_description
1 polymer ?
#
loop_
_entity_poly.entity_id
_entity_poly.type
_entity_poly.pdbx_seq_one_letter_code
_entity_poly.pdbx_strand_id
1 'polypeptide(L)'
;MEAAARRRQHPGAAGVQPGTSFLQARHSSIKAEEAAGTAPFHLDLWFYFTLQNWVLDFGRPIAMIDSFELLYYYDEYLGHCMWYIPFFLILFMYFSGCFTPTKAESAMPGAALLLVVPSGLYYWYLVTEGQIFILFIFTFFAMLALVLHQKRKRLFLDSNGLFLVYSFALTLLLVALWVAWLWNDPVLRKKYPGVIYVPEPWAFYTLHVSSPH
;
A
#
# COMPACT_ATOMS: atom_id res chain seq x y z
N MET A 1 -33.44 38.88 46.27
CA MET A 1 -34.63 39.33 47.02
C MET A 1 -35.85 38.72 46.36
N GLU A 2 -36.63 38.00 47.15
CA GLU A 2 -37.86 37.26 46.85
C GLU A 2 -39.03 38.09 46.32
N ALA A 3 -40.02 37.34 45.80
CA ALA A 3 -41.49 37.51 45.92
C ALA A 3 -42.18 37.58 44.54
N ALA A 4 -42.86 36.53 44.06
CA ALA A 4 -44.13 35.95 44.50
C ALA A 4 -45.35 36.87 44.26
N ALA A 5 -46.34 36.41 43.45
CA ALA A 5 -47.72 36.12 43.91
C ALA A 5 -48.83 36.21 42.81
N ARG A 6 -49.71 35.20 42.87
CA ARG A 6 -51.20 35.22 42.79
C ARG A 6 -51.98 35.43 41.47
N ARG A 7 -52.45 34.29 40.93
CA ARG A 7 -53.85 33.81 40.68
C ARG A 7 -55.08 34.75 40.58
N ARG A 8 -55.91 34.38 39.57
CA ARG A 8 -57.41 34.43 39.40
C ARG A 8 -58.01 35.80 39.01
N GLN A 9 -58.97 35.94 38.08
CA GLN A 9 -60.30 35.29 38.01
C GLN A 9 -61.02 35.56 36.63
N HIS A 10 -61.86 34.62 36.18
CA HIS A 10 -62.95 34.77 35.18
C HIS A 10 -64.18 35.48 35.80
N PRO A 11 -65.14 36.08 35.04
CA PRO A 11 -66.29 35.40 34.36
C PRO A 11 -66.64 36.02 32.97
N GLY A 12 -67.26 35.34 31.98
CA GLY A 12 -68.69 34.94 31.82
C GLY A 12 -69.60 36.16 31.57
N ALA A 13 -70.59 36.26 30.67
CA ALA A 13 -71.17 35.50 29.54
C ALA A 13 -72.31 36.38 28.94
N ALA A 14 -72.60 36.33 27.62
CA ALA A 14 -73.86 36.69 26.92
C ALA A 14 -73.55 36.80 25.41
N GLY A 15 -74.37 36.46 24.41
CA GLY A 15 -75.76 36.02 24.28
C GLY A 15 -76.07 35.89 22.78
N VAL A 16 -77.13 35.15 22.45
CA VAL A 16 -77.56 34.56 21.16
C VAL A 16 -78.05 35.58 20.10
N GLN A 17 -77.79 35.37 18.80
CA GLN A 17 -78.84 35.19 17.75
C GLN A 17 -78.31 34.92 16.31
N PRO A 18 -79.09 34.19 15.46
CA PRO A 18 -78.62 33.55 14.24
C PRO A 18 -79.23 34.12 12.93
N GLY A 19 -78.59 33.79 11.80
CA GLY A 19 -79.30 33.54 10.55
C GLY A 19 -79.08 34.50 9.39
N THR A 20 -77.93 34.40 8.70
CA THR A 20 -77.76 34.82 7.28
C THR A 20 -76.52 34.19 6.62
N SER A 21 -76.11 32.96 6.96
CA SER A 21 -74.85 32.37 6.43
C SER A 21 -75.03 31.10 5.56
N PHE A 22 -76.25 30.72 5.20
CA PHE A 22 -76.48 29.46 4.48
C PHE A 22 -76.32 29.54 2.95
N LEU A 23 -76.30 30.73 2.35
CA LEU A 23 -76.09 30.90 0.91
C LEU A 23 -74.66 31.33 0.52
N GLN A 24 -73.88 31.89 1.45
CA GLN A 24 -72.46 32.18 1.24
C GLN A 24 -71.60 30.90 1.30
N ALA A 25 -71.99 29.92 2.11
CA ALA A 25 -71.23 28.69 2.35
C ALA A 25 -71.16 27.75 1.12
N ARG A 26 -72.15 27.78 0.22
CA ARG A 26 -72.18 26.86 -0.93
C ARG A 26 -71.23 27.27 -2.06
N HIS A 27 -70.86 28.55 -2.15
CA HIS A 27 -69.92 29.03 -3.16
C HIS A 27 -68.47 29.10 -2.65
N SER A 28 -68.28 29.18 -1.32
CA SER A 28 -66.95 29.07 -0.70
C SER A 28 -66.51 27.62 -0.49
N SER A 29 -67.43 26.67 -0.31
CA SER A 29 -67.07 25.25 -0.11
C SER A 29 -66.53 24.58 -1.37
N ILE A 30 -67.05 24.93 -2.56
CA ILE A 30 -66.53 24.37 -3.82
C ILE A 30 -65.13 24.92 -4.12
N LYS A 31 -64.85 26.17 -3.74
CA LYS A 31 -63.54 26.79 -3.96
C LYS A 31 -62.50 26.46 -2.88
N ALA A 32 -62.93 25.95 -1.72
CA ALA A 32 -62.05 25.59 -0.61
C ALA A 32 -61.60 24.11 -0.67
N GLU A 33 -62.31 23.23 -1.38
CA GLU A 33 -61.81 21.87 -1.65
C GLU A 33 -60.81 21.82 -2.82
N GLU A 34 -60.85 22.79 -3.74
CA GLU A 34 -59.93 22.87 -4.89
C GLU A 34 -58.59 23.57 -4.57
N ALA A 35 -58.24 23.68 -3.28
CA ALA A 35 -56.93 24.17 -2.83
C ALA A 35 -56.24 23.22 -1.86
N ALA A 36 -56.78 22.01 -1.65
CA ALA A 36 -56.02 20.89 -1.11
C ALA A 36 -55.32 20.14 -2.26
N GLY A 37 -54.67 20.90 -3.16
CA GLY A 37 -53.75 20.34 -4.13
C GLY A 37 -52.60 19.72 -3.34
N THR A 38 -52.64 18.41 -3.15
CA THR A 38 -51.54 17.61 -2.62
C THR A 38 -50.24 18.11 -3.24
N ALA A 39 -49.30 18.55 -2.40
CA ALA A 39 -48.00 19.04 -2.89
C ALA A 39 -47.45 18.04 -3.93
N PRO A 40 -47.03 18.51 -5.12
CA PRO A 40 -46.65 17.60 -6.19
C PRO A 40 -45.50 16.71 -5.71
N PHE A 41 -45.67 15.40 -5.87
CA PHE A 41 -44.62 14.44 -5.52
C PHE A 41 -43.43 14.66 -6.48
N HIS A 42 -42.30 15.08 -5.93
CA HIS A 42 -41.05 15.33 -6.67
C HIS A 42 -40.37 14.00 -7.04
N LEU A 43 -41.03 13.25 -7.92
CA LEU A 43 -40.63 11.91 -8.35
C LEU A 43 -39.22 11.92 -8.96
N ASP A 44 -38.92 12.97 -9.72
CA ASP A 44 -37.59 13.26 -10.27
C ASP A 44 -36.54 13.39 -9.16
N LEU A 45 -36.78 14.22 -8.14
CA LEU A 45 -35.85 14.43 -7.03
C LEU A 45 -35.63 13.13 -6.24
N TRP A 46 -36.70 12.42 -5.89
CA TRP A 46 -36.62 11.16 -5.16
C TRP A 46 -35.95 10.05 -5.98
N PHE A 47 -36.19 10.02 -7.29
CA PHE A 47 -35.52 9.11 -8.20
C PHE A 47 -34.02 9.40 -8.28
N TYR A 48 -33.60 10.65 -8.50
CA TYR A 48 -32.19 11.04 -8.50
C TYR A 48 -31.53 10.76 -7.15
N PHE A 49 -32.18 11.07 -6.04
CA PHE A 49 -31.66 10.80 -4.71
C PHE A 49 -31.47 9.31 -4.43
N THR A 50 -32.44 8.48 -4.84
CA THR A 50 -32.37 7.02 -4.67
C THR A 50 -31.31 6.42 -5.60
N LEU A 51 -31.24 6.88 -6.84
CA LEU A 51 -30.26 6.43 -7.82
C LEU A 51 -28.84 6.86 -7.43
N GLN A 52 -28.67 8.06 -6.87
CA GLN A 52 -27.38 8.55 -6.38
C GLN A 52 -26.93 7.83 -5.10
N ASN A 53 -27.83 7.58 -4.14
CA ASN A 53 -27.50 6.76 -2.97
C ASN A 53 -27.16 5.34 -3.39
N TRP A 54 -27.93 4.73 -4.31
CA TRP A 54 -27.61 3.41 -4.85
C TRP A 54 -26.24 3.40 -5.54
N VAL A 55 -25.97 4.34 -6.45
CA VAL A 55 -24.70 4.43 -7.18
C VAL A 55 -23.53 4.68 -6.22
N LEU A 56 -23.71 5.45 -5.14
CA LEU A 56 -22.68 5.66 -4.13
C LEU A 56 -22.47 4.42 -3.24
N ASP A 57 -23.54 3.75 -2.83
CA ASP A 57 -23.50 2.59 -1.92
C ASP A 57 -22.96 1.32 -2.60
N PHE A 58 -23.22 1.14 -3.90
CA PHE A 58 -22.64 0.03 -4.67
C PHE A 58 -21.35 0.43 -5.40
N GLY A 59 -21.22 1.68 -5.85
CA GLY A 59 -20.05 2.15 -6.58
C GLY A 59 -18.83 2.43 -5.70
N ARG A 60 -19.01 2.88 -4.44
CA ARG A 60 -17.87 3.07 -3.51
C ARG A 60 -17.16 1.77 -3.18
N PRO A 61 -17.83 0.68 -2.76
CA PRO A 61 -17.14 -0.56 -2.44
C PRO A 61 -16.37 -1.13 -3.62
N ILE A 62 -16.95 -1.08 -4.83
CA ILE A 62 -16.32 -1.59 -6.05
C ILE A 62 -15.10 -0.73 -6.43
N ALA A 63 -15.27 0.59 -6.51
CA ALA A 63 -14.15 1.49 -6.80
C ALA A 63 -13.07 1.47 -5.70
N MET A 64 -13.45 1.18 -4.46
CA MET A 64 -12.54 1.01 -3.34
C MET A 64 -11.76 -0.31 -3.46
N ILE A 65 -12.38 -1.41 -3.87
CA ILE A 65 -11.70 -2.69 -4.16
C ILE A 65 -10.74 -2.51 -5.33
N ASP A 66 -11.17 -1.90 -6.43
CA ASP A 66 -10.30 -1.64 -7.59
C ASP A 66 -9.13 -0.73 -7.23
N SER A 67 -9.35 0.28 -6.39
CA SER A 67 -8.26 1.14 -5.91
C SER A 67 -7.36 0.46 -4.89
N PHE A 68 -7.85 -0.47 -4.06
CA PHE A 68 -7.02 -1.31 -3.21
C PHE A 68 -6.19 -2.31 -4.01
N GLU A 69 -6.75 -2.92 -5.06
CA GLU A 69 -6.02 -3.81 -5.96
C GLU A 69 -4.97 -3.02 -6.76
N LEU A 70 -5.32 -1.82 -7.24
CA LEU A 70 -4.37 -0.93 -7.90
C LEU A 70 -3.29 -0.44 -6.93
N LEU A 71 -3.64 -0.15 -5.67
CA LEU A 71 -2.69 0.24 -4.63
C LEU A 71 -1.77 -0.92 -4.27
N TYR A 72 -2.31 -2.13 -4.17
CA TYR A 72 -1.53 -3.35 -3.96
C TYR A 72 -0.57 -3.57 -5.12
N TYR A 73 -1.04 -3.48 -6.37
CA TYR A 73 -0.19 -3.54 -7.55
C TYR A 73 0.86 -2.40 -7.57
N TYR A 74 0.49 -1.18 -7.18
CA TYR A 74 1.44 -0.08 -7.08
C TYR A 74 2.50 -0.32 -5.99
N ASP A 75 2.11 -0.82 -4.82
CA ASP A 75 3.03 -1.11 -3.73
C ASP A 75 3.97 -2.27 -4.11
N GLU A 76 3.41 -3.36 -4.63
CA GLU A 76 4.09 -4.62 -5.01
C GLU A 76 5.06 -4.44 -6.21
N TYR A 77 4.80 -3.50 -7.13
CA TYR A 77 5.68 -3.27 -8.28
C TYR A 77 6.47 -1.96 -8.19
N LEU A 78 5.82 -0.83 -7.90
CA LEU A 78 6.45 0.49 -7.87
C LEU A 78 7.02 0.82 -6.49
N GLY A 79 6.35 0.45 -5.41
CA GLY A 79 6.82 0.61 -4.04
C GLY A 79 8.14 -0.13 -3.82
N HIS A 80 8.22 -1.41 -4.22
CA HIS A 80 9.47 -2.17 -4.14
C HIS A 80 10.62 -1.50 -4.88
N CYS A 81 10.41 -1.05 -6.12
CA CYS A 81 11.46 -0.35 -6.87
C CYS A 81 11.87 0.97 -6.21
N MET A 82 10.91 1.73 -5.66
CA MET A 82 11.15 3.01 -5.00
C MET A 82 11.96 2.88 -3.71
N TRP A 83 11.91 1.73 -3.04
CA TRP A 83 12.74 1.46 -1.86
C TRP A 83 14.09 0.84 -2.22
N TYR A 84 14.12 -0.14 -3.14
CA TYR A 84 15.37 -0.85 -3.46
C TYR A 84 16.33 -0.02 -4.30
N ILE A 85 15.86 0.78 -5.27
CA ILE A 85 16.77 1.58 -6.11
C ILE A 85 17.58 2.57 -5.25
N PRO A 86 16.97 3.39 -4.37
CA PRO A 86 17.73 4.25 -3.47
C PRO A 86 18.63 3.47 -2.51
N PHE A 87 18.16 2.34 -1.98
CA PHE A 87 18.95 1.50 -1.08
C PHE A 87 20.26 1.01 -1.74
N PHE A 88 20.18 0.43 -2.95
CA PHE A 88 21.36 -0.02 -3.68
C PHE A 88 22.24 1.14 -4.16
N LEU A 89 21.66 2.31 -4.45
CA LEU A 89 22.41 3.52 -4.77
C LEU A 89 23.22 4.02 -3.57
N ILE A 90 22.60 4.06 -2.38
CA ILE A 90 23.28 4.44 -1.14
C ILE A 90 24.39 3.44 -0.81
N LEU A 91 24.15 2.14 -0.96
CA LEU A 91 25.19 1.12 -0.79
C LEU A 91 26.36 1.31 -1.77
N PHE A 92 26.06 1.62 -3.04
CA PHE A 92 27.10 1.89 -4.04
C PHE A 92 27.89 3.16 -3.73
N MET A 93 27.19 4.23 -3.31
CA MET A 93 27.83 5.47 -2.87
C MET A 93 28.71 5.25 -1.64
N TYR A 94 28.22 4.51 -0.65
CA TYR A 94 28.99 4.10 0.52
C TYR A 94 30.25 3.32 0.10
N PHE A 95 30.09 2.32 -0.76
CA PHE A 95 31.19 1.51 -1.27
C PHE A 95 32.25 2.34 -1.99
N SER A 96 31.84 3.36 -2.75
CA SER A 96 32.78 4.27 -3.44
C SER A 96 33.71 5.02 -2.48
N GLY A 97 33.32 5.16 -1.21
CA GLY A 97 34.12 5.75 -0.14
C GLY A 97 35.03 4.78 0.62
N CYS A 98 34.92 3.46 0.39
CA CYS A 98 35.67 2.43 1.10
C CYS A 98 37.10 2.20 0.56
N PHE A 99 37.71 3.20 -0.07
CA PHE A 99 39.03 3.07 -0.70
C PHE A 99 40.09 3.87 0.05
N THR A 100 41.17 3.18 0.41
CA THR A 100 42.29 3.73 1.20
C THR A 100 43.63 3.51 0.49
N PRO A 101 44.59 4.45 0.59
CA PRO A 101 45.94 4.25 0.07
C PRO A 101 46.77 3.25 0.89
N THR A 102 46.39 2.97 2.13
CA THR A 102 47.15 2.12 3.07
C THR A 102 46.63 0.69 3.06
N LYS A 103 47.46 -0.24 2.56
CA LYS A 103 47.12 -1.68 2.54
C LYS A 103 46.91 -2.29 3.93
N ALA A 104 47.49 -1.71 4.99
CA ALA A 104 47.32 -2.22 6.36
C ALA A 104 45.86 -2.15 6.85
N GLU A 105 45.07 -1.21 6.31
CA GLU A 105 43.64 -1.04 6.63
C GLU A 105 42.73 -2.01 5.84
N SER A 106 43.28 -2.77 4.89
CA SER A 106 42.55 -3.76 4.09
C SER A 106 42.45 -5.14 4.76
N ALA A 107 42.83 -5.27 6.04
CA ALA A 107 42.71 -6.52 6.77
C ALA A 107 41.37 -6.52 7.54
N MET A 108 40.48 -7.44 7.18
CA MET A 108 39.21 -7.58 7.89
C MET A 108 39.44 -8.22 9.27
N PRO A 109 38.91 -7.65 10.36
CA PRO A 109 38.96 -8.29 11.66
C PRO A 109 38.11 -9.56 11.65
N GLY A 110 38.54 -10.61 12.37
CA GLY A 110 37.85 -11.90 12.39
C GLY A 110 36.38 -11.82 12.80
N ALA A 111 36.02 -10.88 13.69
CA ALA A 111 34.64 -10.62 14.05
C ALA A 111 33.78 -10.14 12.87
N ALA A 112 34.33 -9.31 11.98
CA ALA A 112 33.62 -8.87 10.78
C ALA A 112 33.41 -10.01 9.78
N LEU A 113 34.33 -11.00 9.71
CA LEU A 113 34.13 -12.20 8.89
C LEU A 113 32.95 -13.05 9.38
N LEU A 114 32.75 -13.16 10.70
CA LEU A 114 31.58 -13.84 11.25
C LEU A 114 30.27 -13.15 10.86
N LEU A 115 30.28 -11.81 10.72
CA LEU A 115 29.12 -11.03 10.29
C LEU A 115 28.82 -11.15 8.79
N VAL A 116 29.75 -11.66 7.97
CA VAL A 116 29.51 -11.87 6.53
C VAL A 116 28.39 -12.89 6.33
N VAL A 117 28.31 -13.92 7.17
CA VAL A 117 27.29 -14.97 7.07
C VAL A 117 25.87 -14.41 7.28
N PRO A 118 25.52 -13.78 8.42
CA PRO A 118 24.18 -13.20 8.59
C PRO A 118 23.91 -12.07 7.58
N SER A 119 24.93 -11.30 7.19
CA SER A 119 24.78 -10.26 6.16
C SER A 119 24.46 -10.84 4.77
N GLY A 120 25.19 -11.87 4.34
CA GLY A 120 24.96 -12.55 3.06
C GLY A 120 23.62 -13.28 3.02
N LEU A 121 23.19 -13.87 4.14
CA LEU A 121 21.85 -14.45 4.27
C LEU A 121 20.75 -13.40 4.17
N TYR A 122 20.93 -12.23 4.81
CA TYR A 122 20.00 -11.12 4.70
C TYR A 122 19.85 -10.64 3.25
N TYR A 123 20.97 -10.41 2.55
CA TYR A 123 20.94 -10.00 1.16
C TYR A 123 20.41 -11.11 0.24
N TRP A 124 20.71 -12.38 0.49
CA TRP A 124 20.12 -13.51 -0.23
C TRP A 124 18.60 -13.47 -0.14
N TYR A 125 18.05 -13.40 1.07
CA TYR A 125 16.62 -13.31 1.28
C TYR A 125 16.04 -12.08 0.57
N LEU A 126 16.65 -10.91 0.75
CA LEU A 126 16.18 -9.66 0.16
C LEU A 126 16.18 -9.71 -1.38
N VAL A 127 17.17 -10.35 -1.99
CA VAL A 127 17.28 -10.49 -3.46
C VAL A 127 16.29 -11.49 -4.01
N THR A 128 16.09 -12.63 -3.34
CA THR A 128 15.18 -13.68 -3.82
C THR A 128 13.73 -13.37 -3.54
N GLU A 129 13.42 -12.78 -2.38
CA GLU A 129 12.06 -12.40 -2.00
C GLU A 129 11.62 -11.14 -2.76
N GLY A 130 12.48 -10.11 -2.80
CA GLY A 130 12.17 -8.86 -3.52
C GLY A 130 12.23 -8.98 -5.05
N GLN A 131 12.57 -10.15 -5.61
CA GLN A 131 12.74 -10.38 -7.06
C GLN A 131 13.68 -9.36 -7.76
N ILE A 132 14.64 -8.81 -7.01
CA ILE A 132 15.53 -7.73 -7.46
C ILE A 132 16.91 -8.24 -7.93
N PHE A 133 16.99 -9.49 -8.37
CA PHE A 133 18.25 -10.12 -8.78
C PHE A 133 19.00 -9.33 -9.86
N ILE A 134 18.29 -8.74 -10.82
CA ILE A 134 18.90 -7.94 -11.90
C ILE A 134 19.59 -6.69 -11.33
N LEU A 135 18.91 -5.95 -10.44
CA LEU A 135 19.46 -4.77 -9.78
C LEU A 135 20.70 -5.15 -8.95
N PHE A 136 20.60 -6.24 -8.18
CA PHE A 136 21.72 -6.76 -7.40
C PHE A 136 22.95 -7.09 -8.26
N ILE A 137 22.78 -7.82 -9.36
CA ILE A 137 23.89 -8.17 -10.26
C ILE A 137 24.52 -6.91 -10.88
N PHE A 138 23.69 -5.94 -11.29
CA PHE A 138 24.18 -4.69 -11.83
C PHE A 138 25.02 -3.91 -10.81
N THR A 139 24.54 -3.78 -9.57
CA THR A 139 25.29 -3.12 -8.50
C THR A 139 26.56 -3.88 -8.16
N PHE A 140 26.52 -5.21 -8.07
CA PHE A 140 27.71 -6.01 -7.79
C PHE A 140 28.76 -5.86 -8.90
N PHE A 141 28.34 -5.87 -10.16
CA PHE A 141 29.22 -5.63 -11.29
C PHE A 141 29.82 -4.22 -11.25
N ALA A 142 29.01 -3.21 -10.95
CA ALA A 142 29.49 -1.83 -10.79
C ALA A 142 30.53 -1.72 -9.66
N MET A 143 30.31 -2.39 -8.52
CA MET A 143 31.28 -2.46 -7.42
C MET A 143 32.59 -3.12 -7.88
N LEU A 144 32.54 -4.26 -8.57
CA LEU A 144 33.74 -4.92 -9.10
C LEU A 144 34.49 -4.05 -10.12
N ALA A 145 33.76 -3.40 -11.03
CA ALA A 145 34.34 -2.46 -11.98
C ALA A 145 35.03 -1.29 -11.28
N LEU A 146 34.43 -0.78 -10.20
CA LEU A 146 34.99 0.29 -9.38
C LEU A 146 36.25 -0.19 -8.63
N VAL A 147 36.26 -1.40 -8.07
CA VAL A 147 37.47 -2.02 -7.50
C VAL A 147 38.59 -2.12 -8.53
N LEU A 148 38.29 -2.59 -9.74
CA LEU A 148 39.28 -2.70 -10.81
C LEU A 148 39.81 -1.32 -11.24
N HIS A 149 38.93 -0.31 -11.32
CA HIS A 149 39.30 1.06 -11.65
C HIS A 149 40.18 1.71 -10.57
N GLN A 150 39.82 1.56 -9.30
CA GLN A 150 40.59 2.13 -8.18
C GLN A 150 41.92 1.40 -7.97
N LYS A 151 41.99 0.09 -8.24
CA LYS A 151 43.24 -0.67 -8.23
C LYS A 151 44.26 -0.12 -9.25
N ARG A 152 43.80 0.37 -10.41
CA ARG A 152 44.67 1.07 -11.38
C ARG A 152 45.26 2.36 -10.81
N LYS A 153 44.55 3.01 -9.89
CA LYS A 153 45.00 4.22 -9.16
C LYS A 153 45.78 3.91 -7.87
N ARG A 154 46.17 2.64 -7.64
CA ARG A 154 46.89 2.17 -6.44
C ARG A 154 46.12 2.38 -5.13
N LEU A 155 44.79 2.49 -5.18
CA LEU A 155 43.94 2.46 -3.99
C LEU A 155 43.52 1.02 -3.70
N PHE A 156 43.43 0.69 -2.42
CA PHE A 156 43.00 -0.60 -1.92
C PHE A 156 41.66 -0.47 -1.22
N LEU A 157 40.94 -1.59 -1.13
CA LEU A 157 39.66 -1.66 -0.44
C LEU A 157 39.91 -1.77 1.06
N ASP A 158 39.24 -0.96 1.87
CA ASP A 158 39.31 -1.06 3.33
C ASP A 158 38.53 -2.28 3.86
N SER A 159 38.55 -2.49 5.17
CA SER A 159 37.81 -3.58 5.82
C SER A 159 36.30 -3.55 5.53
N ASN A 160 35.68 -2.37 5.39
CA ASN A 160 34.23 -2.25 5.21
C ASN A 160 33.81 -2.58 3.77
N GLY A 161 34.58 -2.10 2.79
CA GLY A 161 34.39 -2.44 1.40
C GLY A 161 34.62 -3.94 1.17
N LEU A 162 35.64 -4.53 1.81
CA LEU A 162 35.87 -5.98 1.76
C LEU A 162 34.71 -6.75 2.36
N PHE A 163 34.20 -6.32 3.51
CA PHE A 163 33.01 -6.90 4.12
C PHE A 163 31.83 -6.89 3.13
N LEU A 164 31.56 -5.75 2.48
CA LEU A 164 30.44 -5.64 1.55
C LEU A 164 30.63 -6.53 0.31
N VAL A 165 31.84 -6.60 -0.26
CA VAL A 165 32.17 -7.48 -1.39
C VAL A 165 32.00 -8.96 -1.01
N TYR A 166 32.46 -9.37 0.17
CA TYR A 166 32.29 -10.74 0.64
C TYR A 166 30.83 -11.08 0.92
N SER A 167 30.05 -10.16 1.51
CA SER A 167 28.60 -10.35 1.71
C SER A 167 27.87 -10.51 0.37
N PHE A 168 28.19 -9.67 -0.63
CA PHE A 168 27.59 -9.80 -1.97
C PHE A 168 28.04 -11.07 -2.70
N ALA A 169 29.32 -11.46 -2.58
CA ALA A 169 29.81 -12.70 -3.16
C ALA A 169 29.14 -13.94 -2.53
N LEU A 170 28.99 -13.96 -1.20
CA LEU A 170 28.26 -15.01 -0.49
C LEU A 170 26.78 -15.04 -0.91
N THR A 171 26.15 -13.88 -1.04
CA THR A 171 24.78 -13.75 -1.55
C THR A 171 24.63 -14.39 -2.92
N LEU A 172 25.52 -14.07 -3.86
CA LEU A 172 25.48 -14.63 -5.21
C LEU A 172 25.65 -16.17 -5.19
N LEU A 173 26.54 -16.67 -4.35
CA LEU A 173 26.73 -18.12 -4.16
C LEU A 173 25.47 -18.78 -3.60
N LEU A 174 24.83 -18.18 -2.59
CA LEU A 174 23.58 -18.69 -2.02
C LEU A 174 22.44 -18.68 -3.04
N VAL A 175 22.31 -17.62 -3.85
CA VAL A 175 21.33 -17.57 -4.96
C VAL A 175 21.62 -18.69 -5.97
N ALA A 176 22.88 -18.90 -6.35
CA ALA A 176 23.25 -19.95 -7.30
C ALA A 176 22.91 -21.36 -6.75
N LEU A 177 23.22 -21.63 -5.47
CA LEU A 177 22.86 -22.89 -4.82
C LEU A 177 21.35 -23.09 -4.74
N TRP A 178 20.62 -22.03 -4.39
CA TRP A 178 19.15 -22.03 -4.31
C TRP A 178 18.51 -22.35 -5.67
N VAL A 179 18.97 -21.66 -6.72
CA VAL A 179 18.50 -21.88 -8.09
C VAL A 179 18.85 -23.27 -8.59
N ALA A 180 20.07 -23.74 -8.34
CA ALA A 180 20.51 -25.07 -8.75
C ALA A 180 19.71 -26.19 -8.07
N TRP A 181 19.38 -26.02 -6.79
CA TRP A 181 18.60 -26.98 -6.03
C TRP A 181 17.16 -27.09 -6.55
N LEU A 182 16.54 -25.96 -6.89
CA LEU A 182 15.13 -25.90 -7.34
C LEU A 182 14.97 -26.02 -8.87
N TRP A 183 16.05 -26.15 -9.62
CA TRP A 183 16.04 -26.09 -11.09
C TRP A 183 15.07 -27.07 -11.75
N ASN A 184 14.96 -28.28 -11.20
CA ASN A 184 14.15 -29.38 -11.75
C ASN A 184 12.70 -29.40 -11.24
N ASP A 185 12.29 -28.44 -10.40
CA ASP A 185 10.93 -28.40 -9.86
C ASP A 185 9.92 -27.93 -10.92
N PRO A 186 9.01 -28.80 -11.39
CA PRO A 186 8.09 -28.44 -12.47
C PRO A 186 7.03 -27.41 -12.04
N VAL A 187 6.68 -27.35 -10.75
CA VAL A 187 5.67 -26.43 -10.21
C VAL A 187 6.24 -25.02 -10.15
N LEU A 188 7.45 -24.87 -9.60
CA LEU A 188 8.14 -23.58 -9.57
C LEU A 188 8.53 -23.11 -10.97
N ARG A 189 8.95 -24.01 -11.87
CA ARG A 189 9.27 -23.64 -13.27
C ARG A 189 8.06 -23.14 -14.05
N LYS A 190 6.85 -23.60 -13.71
CA LYS A 190 5.61 -23.06 -14.27
C LYS A 190 5.29 -21.67 -13.71
N LYS A 191 5.55 -21.43 -12.42
CA LYS A 191 5.30 -20.13 -11.74
C LYS A 191 6.28 -19.04 -12.21
N TYR A 192 7.54 -19.39 -12.46
CA TYR A 192 8.58 -18.46 -12.92
C TYR A 192 9.02 -18.78 -14.35
N PRO A 193 8.19 -18.49 -15.37
CA PRO A 193 8.54 -18.70 -16.76
C PRO A 193 9.58 -17.67 -17.20
N GLY A 194 10.77 -18.12 -17.55
CA GLY A 194 11.82 -17.20 -18.02
C GLY A 194 13.22 -17.79 -18.02
N VAL A 195 14.13 -17.02 -18.60
CA VAL A 195 15.57 -17.30 -18.62
C VAL A 195 16.19 -16.97 -17.25
N ILE A 196 15.73 -15.91 -16.60
CA ILE A 196 16.15 -15.54 -15.24
C ILE A 196 15.18 -16.23 -14.28
N TYR A 197 15.57 -17.39 -13.79
CA TYR A 197 14.81 -18.21 -12.85
C TYR A 197 15.42 -18.05 -11.45
N VAL A 198 14.76 -17.28 -10.59
CA VAL A 198 15.14 -17.10 -9.18
C VAL A 198 13.87 -17.22 -8.32
N PRO A 199 13.59 -18.40 -7.75
CA PRO A 199 12.37 -18.61 -6.97
C PRO A 199 12.37 -17.83 -5.66
N GLU A 200 11.21 -17.24 -5.30
CA GLU A 200 10.98 -16.69 -3.96
C GLU A 200 11.00 -17.81 -2.90
N PRO A 201 11.67 -17.61 -1.76
CA PRO A 201 11.55 -18.48 -0.59
C PRO A 201 10.11 -18.70 -0.16
N TRP A 202 9.28 -17.64 -0.19
CA TRP A 202 7.86 -17.75 0.17
C TRP A 202 7.06 -18.64 -0.80
N ALA A 203 7.34 -18.55 -2.10
CA ALA A 203 6.72 -19.43 -3.10
C ALA A 203 7.08 -20.90 -2.85
N PHE A 204 8.33 -21.18 -2.48
CA PHE A 204 8.74 -22.53 -2.10
C PHE A 204 8.00 -23.00 -0.84
N TYR A 205 7.96 -22.18 0.21
CA TYR A 205 7.33 -22.51 1.49
C TYR A 205 5.83 -22.82 1.34
N THR A 206 5.10 -21.97 0.62
CA THR A 206 3.65 -22.15 0.42
C THR A 206 3.31 -23.41 -0.37
N LEU A 207 4.11 -23.74 -1.38
CA LEU A 207 3.88 -24.91 -2.24
C LEU A 207 4.28 -26.24 -1.56
N HIS A 208 5.36 -26.26 -0.79
CA HIS A 208 5.93 -27.50 -0.26
C HIS A 208 5.70 -27.73 1.24
N VAL A 209 5.49 -26.67 2.01
CA VAL A 209 5.37 -26.75 3.48
C VAL A 209 3.95 -26.44 3.94
N SER A 210 3.28 -25.46 3.31
CA SER A 210 1.91 -25.07 3.71
C SER A 210 0.78 -25.89 3.06
N SER A 211 1.09 -26.67 2.02
CA SER A 211 0.13 -27.64 1.48
C SER A 211 0.41 -29.00 2.11
N PRO A 212 -0.38 -29.46 3.11
CA PRO A 212 -0.30 -30.85 3.53
C PRO A 212 -0.81 -31.71 2.36
N HIS A 213 -0.10 -32.80 2.08
CA HIS A 213 -0.56 -33.88 1.21
C HIS A 213 -1.98 -34.35 1.56
#